data_AF-A0A6N4WNF1-F1
#
_entry.id   AF-A0A6N4WNF1-F1
#
_cell.length_a   1.000
_cell.length_b   1.000
_cell.length_c   1.000
_cell.angle_alpha   90.00
_cell.angle_beta   90.00
_cell.angle_gamma   90.00
#
_symmetry.space_group_name_H-M   'P 1'
#
loop_
_entity.id
_entity.type
_entity.pdbx_description
1 polymer ?
#
loop_
_entity_poly.entity_id
_entity_poly.type
_entity_poly.pdbx_seq_one_letter_code
_entity_poly.pdbx_strand_id
1 'polypeptide(L)'
;MNKRSISLIIIIAGIVSFAAILRLKEDDCVKLRDASSVCFSRYQELRKGSPDQFTEIIPNEIWGDYISSMSPIEVYLDVTNVVIALKRSDEVETGLYVHIPVSSYLGREGTHGFSFHHLTDGVSEYTRVLQPIAVR
;
A
#
# COMPACT_ATOMS: atom_id res chain seq x y z
N MET A 1 -21.59 31.46 -18.74
CA MET A 1 -21.34 30.02 -18.50
C MET A 1 -19.96 29.85 -17.87
N ASN A 2 -19.92 29.60 -16.57
CA ASN A 2 -18.71 29.64 -15.75
C ASN A 2 -17.90 28.34 -15.86
N LYS A 3 -16.66 28.42 -16.34
CA LYS A 3 -15.71 27.30 -16.49
C LYS A 3 -15.20 26.73 -15.15
N ARG A 4 -15.66 27.24 -14.00
CA ARG A 4 -15.17 26.85 -12.66
C ARG A 4 -15.90 25.66 -12.03
N SER A 5 -17.00 25.20 -12.61
CA SER A 5 -17.79 24.09 -12.03
C SER A 5 -17.42 22.71 -12.55
N ILE A 6 -16.55 22.59 -13.57
CA ILE A 6 -16.22 21.29 -14.18
C ILE A 6 -15.04 20.62 -13.46
N SER A 7 -14.09 21.39 -12.92
CA SER A 7 -12.93 20.83 -12.19
C SER A 7 -13.27 20.28 -10.81
N LEU A 8 -14.41 20.64 -10.22
CA LEU A 8 -14.80 20.17 -8.88
C LEU A 8 -15.56 18.82 -8.91
N ILE A 9 -16.21 18.50 -10.03
CA ILE A 9 -17.02 17.27 -10.16
C ILE A 9 -16.14 16.04 -10.43
N ILE A 10 -14.98 16.21 -11.07
CA ILE A 10 -14.05 15.10 -11.32
C ILE A 10 -13.36 14.63 -10.03
N ILE A 11 -13.17 15.53 -9.05
CA ILE A 11 -12.57 15.16 -7.75
C ILE A 11 -13.56 14.36 -6.89
N ILE A 12 -14.87 14.62 -7.00
CA ILE A 12 -15.88 13.93 -6.19
C ILE A 12 -16.18 12.53 -6.74
N ALA A 13 -16.02 12.29 -8.05
CA ALA A 13 -16.18 10.96 -8.64
C ALA A 13 -14.96 10.03 -8.42
N GLY A 14 -13.81 10.57 -8.03
CA GLY A 14 -12.62 9.79 -7.65
C GLY A 14 -12.62 9.27 -6.21
N ILE A 15 -13.57 9.75 -5.39
CA ILE A 15 -13.83 9.31 -4.00
C ILE A 15 -15.06 8.38 -4.00
N VAL A 16 -15.22 7.57 -5.04
CA VAL A 16 -15.96 6.32 -4.85
C VAL A 16 -14.97 5.41 -4.14
N SER A 17 -15.07 5.37 -2.81
CA SER A 17 -14.21 4.60 -1.93
C SER A 17 -13.78 3.29 -2.58
N PHE A 18 -12.47 3.06 -2.54
CA PHE A 18 -11.83 1.81 -2.91
C PHE A 18 -12.41 0.60 -2.15
N ALA A 19 -13.27 0.83 -1.16
CA ALA A 19 -14.20 -0.11 -0.51
C ALA A 19 -14.94 -1.11 -1.44
N ALA A 20 -14.93 -0.90 -2.76
CA ALA A 20 -15.46 -1.86 -3.73
C ALA A 20 -14.44 -2.92 -4.21
N ILE A 21 -13.13 -2.69 -4.07
CA ILE A 21 -12.10 -3.53 -4.71
C ILE A 21 -11.76 -4.76 -3.87
N LEU A 22 -11.94 -4.68 -2.56
CA LEU A 22 -11.76 -5.81 -1.67
C LEU A 22 -12.66 -5.61 -0.45
N ARG A 23 -13.85 -6.23 -0.43
CA ARG A 23 -14.62 -6.39 0.81
C ARG A 23 -13.90 -7.41 1.69
N LEU A 24 -12.72 -7.07 2.18
CA LEU A 24 -11.98 -7.91 3.12
C LEU A 24 -12.84 -8.05 4.36
N LYS A 25 -13.10 -9.30 4.74
CA LYS A 25 -13.65 -9.60 6.06
C LYS A 25 -12.53 -9.46 7.09
N GLU A 26 -12.90 -9.38 8.35
CA GLU A 26 -11.95 -9.37 9.47
C GLU A 26 -10.97 -10.56 9.39
N ASP A 27 -11.47 -11.76 9.07
CA ASP A 27 -10.65 -12.96 8.85
C ASP A 27 -9.62 -12.79 7.74
N ASP A 28 -9.96 -12.06 6.67
CA ASP A 28 -9.05 -11.82 5.55
C ASP A 28 -7.96 -10.82 5.94
N CYS A 29 -8.27 -9.87 6.83
CA CYS A 29 -7.30 -8.93 7.39
C CYS A 29 -6.33 -9.64 8.35
N VAL A 30 -6.80 -10.62 9.13
CA VAL A 30 -5.93 -11.47 9.97
C VAL A 30 -4.92 -12.23 9.10
N LYS A 31 -5.42 -12.97 8.09
CA LYS A 31 -4.55 -13.71 7.14
C LYS A 31 -3.56 -12.80 6.44
N LEU A 32 -3.99 -11.60 6.08
CA LEU A 32 -3.12 -10.62 5.44
C LEU A 32 -1.97 -10.19 6.34
N ARG A 33 -2.24 -9.88 7.62
CA ARG A 33 -1.20 -9.51 8.59
C ARG A 33 -0.20 -10.64 8.80
N ASP A 34 -0.69 -11.86 8.94
CA ASP A 34 0.16 -13.05 9.12
C ASP A 34 1.05 -13.26 7.88
N ALA A 35 0.45 -13.20 6.69
CA ALA A 35 1.18 -13.33 5.43
C ALA A 35 2.23 -12.22 5.24
N SER A 36 1.87 -10.97 5.54
CA SER A 36 2.79 -9.82 5.45
C SER A 36 3.93 -9.93 6.47
N SER A 37 3.67 -10.44 7.67
CA SER A 37 4.72 -10.67 8.68
C SER A 37 5.71 -11.73 8.22
N VAL A 38 5.22 -12.85 7.67
CA VAL A 38 6.08 -13.90 7.08
C VAL A 38 6.88 -13.38 5.89
N CYS A 39 6.24 -12.63 4.99
CA CYS A 39 6.87 -11.99 3.84
C CYS A 39 8.02 -11.07 4.28
N PHE A 40 7.76 -10.19 5.25
CA PHE A 40 8.76 -9.30 5.83
C PHE A 40 9.93 -10.05 6.48
N SER A 41 9.67 -11.09 7.27
CA SER A 41 10.72 -11.91 7.89
C SER A 41 11.62 -12.57 6.84
N ARG A 42 11.03 -13.16 5.79
CA ARG A 42 11.80 -13.76 4.67
C ARG A 42 12.64 -12.72 3.94
N TYR A 43 12.09 -11.53 3.71
CA TYR A 43 12.84 -10.44 3.08
C TYR A 43 14.06 -10.03 3.92
N GLN A 44 13.89 -9.91 5.25
CA GLN A 44 15.00 -9.59 6.14
C GLN A 44 16.10 -10.66 6.14
N GLU A 45 15.71 -11.95 6.13
CA GLU A 45 16.65 -13.06 6.05
C GLU A 45 17.49 -13.02 4.76
N LEU A 46 16.88 -12.64 3.64
CA LEU A 46 17.57 -12.47 2.36
C LEU A 46 18.55 -11.29 2.35
N ARG A 47 18.16 -10.15 2.94
CA ARG A 47 18.97 -8.93 2.93
C ARG A 47 20.24 -9.00 3.77
N LYS A 48 20.27 -9.84 4.82
CA LYS A 48 21.37 -9.94 5.80
C LYS A 48 21.88 -8.55 6.30
N GLY A 49 21.02 -7.54 6.38
CA GLY A 49 21.40 -6.16 6.74
C GLY A 49 20.21 -5.21 6.87
N SER A 50 20.41 -4.09 7.57
CA SER A 50 19.39 -3.06 7.84
C SER A 50 18.86 -2.43 6.54
N PRO A 51 17.59 -1.97 6.47
CA PRO A 51 17.07 -1.25 5.31
C PRO A 51 17.90 0.01 5.04
N ASP A 52 18.40 0.15 3.82
CA ASP A 52 19.21 1.29 3.38
C ASP A 52 18.34 2.37 2.72
N GLN A 53 17.08 2.04 2.41
CA GLN A 53 16.16 2.93 1.71
C GLN A 53 14.79 2.98 2.40
N PHE A 54 14.13 4.13 2.28
CA PHE A 54 12.77 4.32 2.79
C PHE A 54 11.73 3.46 2.06
N THR A 55 12.00 3.09 0.82
CA THR A 55 11.15 2.17 0.04
C THR A 55 11.98 1.08 -0.60
N GLU A 56 11.59 -0.17 -0.40
CA GLU A 56 12.35 -1.32 -0.90
C GLU A 56 11.44 -2.38 -1.51
N ILE A 57 11.67 -2.73 -2.76
CA ILE A 57 10.87 -3.73 -3.47
C ILE A 57 11.15 -5.12 -2.90
N ILE A 58 10.09 -5.83 -2.56
CA ILE A 58 10.13 -7.21 -2.09
C ILE A 58 10.04 -8.12 -3.33
N PRO A 59 11.01 -9.02 -3.58
CA PRO A 59 10.95 -9.97 -4.69
C PRO A 59 9.71 -10.87 -4.63
N ASN A 60 9.17 -11.23 -5.80
CA ASN A 60 7.90 -11.97 -5.88
C ASN A 60 7.96 -13.39 -5.30
N GLU A 61 9.16 -13.96 -5.25
CA GLU A 61 9.42 -15.31 -4.78
C GLU A 61 9.13 -15.46 -3.28
N ILE A 62 9.05 -14.35 -2.55
CA ILE A 62 8.84 -14.37 -1.09
C ILE A 62 7.51 -13.79 -0.62
N TRP A 63 6.65 -13.30 -1.53
CA TRP A 63 5.33 -12.75 -1.17
C TRP A 63 4.46 -13.76 -0.41
N GLY A 64 4.58 -15.06 -0.74
CA GLY A 64 3.76 -16.12 -0.19
C GLY A 64 2.37 -16.19 -0.82
N ASP A 65 1.72 -17.35 -0.68
CA ASP A 65 0.53 -17.70 -1.46
C ASP A 65 -0.63 -16.72 -1.28
N TYR A 66 -0.86 -16.26 -0.05
CA TYR A 66 -1.98 -15.36 0.24
C TYR A 66 -1.81 -14.01 -0.44
N ILE A 67 -0.61 -13.40 -0.34
CA ILE A 67 -0.33 -12.13 -1.01
C ILE A 67 -0.38 -12.30 -2.52
N SER A 68 0.26 -13.35 -3.05
CA SER A 68 0.25 -13.67 -4.48
C SER A 68 -1.16 -13.91 -5.03
N SER A 69 -2.07 -14.49 -4.24
CA SER A 69 -3.45 -14.74 -4.68
C SER A 69 -4.24 -13.47 -4.99
N MET A 70 -3.84 -12.32 -4.43
CA MET A 70 -4.44 -11.02 -4.72
C MET A 70 -3.96 -10.41 -6.05
N SER A 71 -3.01 -11.07 -6.73
CA SER A 71 -2.38 -10.59 -7.97
C SER A 71 -1.82 -9.16 -7.86
N PRO A 72 -0.96 -8.88 -6.86
CA PRO A 72 -0.38 -7.55 -6.71
C PRO A 72 0.54 -7.21 -7.89
N ILE A 73 0.59 -5.93 -8.23
CA ILE A 73 1.50 -5.39 -9.24
C ILE A 73 2.91 -5.30 -8.64
N GLU A 74 3.00 -4.89 -7.37
CA GLU A 74 4.24 -4.74 -6.64
C GLU A 74 3.99 -4.90 -5.14
N VAL A 75 4.96 -5.46 -4.44
CA VAL A 75 5.00 -5.47 -2.98
C VAL A 75 6.31 -4.84 -2.56
N TYR A 76 6.25 -3.90 -1.63
CA TYR A 76 7.43 -3.18 -1.17
C TYR A 76 7.31 -2.81 0.30
N LEU A 77 8.44 -2.51 0.93
CA LEU A 77 8.48 -1.94 2.27
C LEU A 77 8.39 -0.42 2.21
N ASP A 78 7.53 0.17 3.02
CA ASP A 78 7.61 1.58 3.41
C ASP A 78 8.20 1.63 4.82
N VAL A 79 9.51 1.87 4.89
CA VAL A 79 10.38 1.67 6.06
C VAL A 79 10.38 0.21 6.51
N THR A 80 9.34 -0.21 7.22
CA THR A 80 9.18 -1.56 7.81
C THR A 80 7.78 -2.12 7.59
N ASN A 81 6.84 -1.30 7.11
CA ASN A 81 5.48 -1.75 6.82
C ASN A 81 5.41 -2.31 5.41
N VAL A 82 4.56 -3.32 5.22
CA VAL A 82 4.39 -3.96 3.91
C VAL A 82 3.30 -3.24 3.14
N VAL A 83 3.63 -2.81 1.93
CA VAL A 83 2.71 -2.16 1.00
C VAL A 83 2.47 -3.10 -0.18
N ILE A 84 1.20 -3.33 -0.48
CA ILE A 84 0.74 -4.24 -1.54
C ILE A 84 -0.01 -3.41 -2.57
N ALA A 85 0.66 -3.06 -3.66
CA ALA A 85 0.09 -2.27 -4.73
C ALA A 85 -0.78 -3.15 -5.64
N LEU A 86 -2.08 -2.82 -5.73
CA LEU A 86 -3.07 -3.58 -6.51
C LEU A 86 -3.42 -2.87 -7.81
N LYS A 87 -3.36 -1.53 -7.83
CA LYS A 87 -3.55 -0.72 -9.04
C LYS A 87 -2.59 0.46 -9.04
N ARG A 88 -2.04 0.77 -10.20
CA ARG A 88 -1.13 1.88 -10.42
C ARG A 88 -1.43 2.55 -11.76
N SER A 89 -1.55 3.87 -11.77
CA SER A 89 -1.48 4.73 -12.95
C SER A 89 -0.21 5.59 -12.86
N ASP A 90 -0.02 6.51 -13.81
CA ASP A 90 1.14 7.42 -13.81
C ASP A 90 1.15 8.38 -12.60
N GLU A 91 -0.02 8.65 -12.02
CA GLU A 91 -0.19 9.67 -10.96
C GLU A 91 -0.58 9.08 -9.60
N VAL A 92 -1.20 7.90 -9.59
CA VAL A 92 -1.81 7.34 -8.39
C VAL A 92 -1.56 5.85 -8.29
N GLU A 93 -1.22 5.43 -7.09
CA GLU A 93 -1.17 4.02 -6.69
C GLU A 93 -2.18 3.76 -5.58
N THR A 94 -2.76 2.56 -5.59
CA THR A 94 -3.75 2.13 -4.59
C THR A 94 -3.57 0.66 -4.25
N GLY A 95 -3.91 0.30 -3.02
CA GLY A 95 -3.73 -1.06 -2.54
C GLY A 95 -3.94 -1.19 -1.04
N LEU A 96 -3.20 -2.12 -0.43
CA LEU A 96 -3.26 -2.42 0.99
C LEU A 96 -1.95 -2.05 1.68
N TYR A 97 -2.06 -1.39 2.82
CA TYR A 97 -0.95 -1.02 3.69
C TYR A 97 -1.08 -1.82 4.98
N VAL A 98 -0.08 -2.65 5.26
CA VAL A 98 -0.08 -3.58 6.39
C VAL A 98 0.99 -3.17 7.37
N HIS A 99 0.55 -2.72 8.54
CA HIS A 99 1.43 -2.38 9.64
C HIS A 99 2.04 -3.65 10.23
N ILE A 100 3.37 -3.69 10.29
CA ILE A 100 4.08 -4.82 10.88
C ILE A 100 4.31 -4.51 12.38
N PRO A 101 3.81 -5.33 13.33
CA PRO A 101 3.80 -4.99 14.76
C PRO A 101 5.17 -4.73 15.40
N VAL A 102 6.27 -5.22 14.81
CA VAL A 102 7.63 -4.93 15.29
C VAL A 102 8.11 -3.52 14.93
N SER A 103 7.33 -2.78 14.15
CA SER A 103 7.61 -1.39 13.80
C SER A 103 6.99 -0.42 14.81
N SER A 104 7.76 0.59 15.21
CA SER A 104 7.23 1.79 15.87
C SER A 104 6.72 2.84 14.87
N TYR A 105 6.89 2.59 13.56
CA TYR A 105 6.51 3.48 12.49
C TYR A 105 5.08 3.18 12.03
N LEU A 106 4.16 4.04 12.46
CA LEU A 106 2.81 4.11 11.90
C LEU A 106 2.82 5.04 10.69
N GLY A 107 2.39 4.53 9.53
CA GLY A 107 2.18 5.35 8.34
C GLY A 107 1.25 6.52 8.67
N ARG A 108 1.65 7.75 8.30
CA ARG A 108 0.89 8.97 8.58
C ARG A 108 0.36 9.57 7.29
N GLU A 109 -0.84 10.11 7.35
CA GLU A 109 -1.43 10.91 6.27
C GLU A 109 -0.44 11.93 5.71
N GLY A 110 -0.36 11.99 4.38
CA GLY A 110 0.54 12.86 3.61
C GLY A 110 2.01 12.43 3.59
N THR A 111 2.43 11.46 4.40
CA THR A 111 3.82 10.97 4.38
C THR A 111 4.03 10.14 3.13
N HIS A 112 5.10 10.41 2.38
CA HIS A 112 5.41 9.75 1.10
C HIS A 112 4.25 9.76 0.07
N GLY A 113 3.30 10.69 0.22
CA GLY A 113 2.12 10.83 -0.63
C GLY A 113 0.95 9.92 -0.26
N PHE A 114 1.00 9.20 0.87
CA PHE A 114 -0.05 8.27 1.29
C PHE A 114 -1.25 8.97 1.92
N SER A 115 -2.42 8.42 1.64
CA SER A 115 -3.66 8.58 2.39
C SER A 115 -4.29 7.22 2.67
N PHE A 116 -4.92 7.09 3.83
CA PHE A 116 -5.34 5.81 4.38
C PHE A 116 -6.84 5.77 4.68
N HIS A 117 -7.42 4.61 4.44
CA HIS A 117 -8.74 4.24 4.96
C HIS A 117 -8.57 2.99 5.83
N HIS A 118 -8.68 3.17 7.14
CA HIS A 118 -8.47 2.09 8.10
C HIS A 118 -9.59 1.04 7.99
N LEU A 119 -9.20 -0.22 7.76
CA LEU A 119 -10.13 -1.35 7.73
C LEU A 119 -10.21 -2.01 9.11
N THR A 120 -9.06 -2.43 9.64
CA THR A 120 -8.92 -3.08 10.94
C THR A 120 -7.59 -2.68 11.58
N ASP A 121 -7.34 -3.14 12.81
CA ASP A 121 -6.05 -2.93 13.47
C ASP A 121 -4.90 -3.48 12.62
N GLY A 122 -4.02 -2.58 12.16
CA GLY A 122 -2.85 -2.89 11.34
C GLY A 122 -3.09 -3.12 9.84
N VAL A 123 -4.30 -2.92 9.30
CA VAL A 123 -4.57 -2.99 7.85
C VAL A 123 -5.39 -1.77 7.42
N SER A 124 -4.87 -1.08 6.40
CA SER A 124 -5.54 0.05 5.77
C SER A 124 -5.59 -0.17 4.26
N GLU A 125 -6.67 0.26 3.62
CA GLU A 125 -6.57 0.64 2.20
C GLU A 125 -5.73 1.91 2.12
N TYR A 126 -4.97 2.06 1.04
CA TYR A 126 -4.25 3.30 0.78
C TYR A 126 -4.49 3.82 -0.63
N THR A 127 -4.32 5.13 -0.75
CA THR A 127 -4.06 5.84 -2.00
C THR A 127 -2.74 6.56 -1.83
N ARG A 128 -1.86 6.49 -2.83
CA ARG A 128 -0.57 7.17 -2.84
C ARG A 128 -0.45 8.01 -4.10
N VAL A 129 -0.25 9.31 -3.93
CA VAL A 129 0.08 10.20 -5.05
C VAL A 129 1.53 9.95 -5.45
N LEU A 130 1.74 9.51 -6.68
CA LEU A 130 3.07 9.36 -7.29
C LEU A 130 3.47 10.74 -7.80
N GLN A 131 4.45 11.38 -7.16
CA GLN A 131 5.00 12.61 -7.71
C GLN A 131 5.61 12.31 -9.08
N PRO A 132 5.39 13.16 -10.11
CA PRO A 132 6.03 12.96 -11.40
C PRO A 132 7.55 12.92 -11.19
N ILE A 133 8.19 11.88 -11.75
CA ILE A 133 9.64 11.81 -11.82
C ILE A 133 10.08 13.08 -12.55
N ALA A 134 10.66 14.04 -11.81
CA ALA A 134 11.33 15.16 -12.42
C ALA A 134 12.52 14.55 -13.18
N VAL A 135 12.34 14.32 -14.49
CA VAL A 135 13.43 13.98 -15.39
C VAL A 135 14.42 15.12 -15.29
N ARG A 136 15.51 14.90 -14.55
CA ARG A 136 16.66 15.80 -14.48
C ARG A 136 17.68 15.42 -15.54
#